data_AF-A0A3R5ZQJ2-F1
#
_entry.id   AF-A0A3R5ZQJ2-F1
#
_cell.length_a   1.000
_cell.length_b   1.000
_cell.length_c   1.000
_cell.angle_alpha   90.00
_cell.angle_beta   90.00
_cell.angle_gamma   90.00
#
_symmetry.space_group_name_H-M   'P 1'
#
loop_
_entity.id
_entity.type
_entity.pdbx_description
1 polymer ?
#
loop_
_entity_poly.entity_id
_entity_poly.type
_entity_poly.pdbx_seq_one_letter_code
_entity_poly.pdbx_strand_id
1 'polypeptide(L)'
;KKELDIKKNEIEANKKDLEKLDELEHEIDGLSTELKQIKYTLLKNSSSGKKIADLAQKFIPNNKEALIDEKLYKAMEKDIRSIYPKYKALILEFYPEISISEWQYCCLLIFGLDNKSESRLLCVAPQSVRTRRLRLRKKLGIELEDMSIYEYLIDKII
;
A
#
# COMPACT_ATOMS: atom_id res chain seq x y z
N LYS A 1 30.52 -46.44 15.36
CA LYS A 1 30.17 -46.70 13.94
C LYS A 1 28.66 -46.54 13.72
N LYS A 2 27.79 -47.36 14.35
CA LYS A 2 26.31 -47.19 14.29
C LYS A 2 25.80 -45.78 14.63
N GLU A 3 26.33 -45.17 15.68
CA GLU A 3 25.89 -43.83 16.13
C GLU A 3 26.29 -42.71 15.15
N LEU A 4 27.42 -42.87 14.44
CA LEU A 4 27.87 -41.96 13.39
C LEU A 4 26.97 -42.07 12.15
N ASP A 5 26.55 -43.29 11.80
CA ASP A 5 25.65 -43.51 10.66
C ASP A 5 24.24 -42.94 10.93
N ILE A 6 23.73 -43.07 12.17
CA ILE A 6 22.46 -42.46 12.58
C ILE A 6 22.53 -40.93 12.45
N LYS A 7 23.55 -40.30 13.04
CA LYS A 7 23.74 -38.84 12.96
C LYS A 7 23.91 -38.36 11.52
N LYS A 8 24.57 -39.14 10.66
CA LYS A 8 24.71 -38.80 9.24
C LYS A 8 23.36 -38.80 8.52
N ASN A 9 22.52 -39.80 8.77
CA ASN A 9 21.17 -39.87 8.21
C ASN A 9 20.27 -38.73 8.71
N GLU A 10 20.38 -38.36 10.00
CA GLU A 10 19.66 -37.21 10.57
C GLU A 10 20.09 -35.89 9.91
N ILE A 11 21.39 -35.67 9.69
CA ILE A 11 21.90 -34.49 9.00
C ILE A 11 21.37 -34.43 7.56
N GLU A 12 21.31 -35.57 6.86
CA GLU A 12 20.83 -35.61 5.48
C GLU A 12 19.31 -35.38 5.39
N ALA A 13 18.54 -35.87 6.37
CA ALA A 13 17.12 -35.54 6.48
C ALA A 13 16.91 -34.04 6.75
N ASN A 14 17.63 -33.47 7.71
CA ASN A 14 17.53 -32.04 8.05
C ASN A 14 17.90 -31.14 6.87
N LYS A 15 18.90 -31.51 6.06
CA LYS A 15 19.26 -30.76 4.84
C LYS A 15 18.10 -30.73 3.83
N LYS A 16 17.47 -31.87 3.58
CA LYS A 16 16.30 -31.94 2.68
C LYS A 16 15.13 -31.12 3.20
N ASP A 17 14.94 -31.07 4.51
CA ASP A 17 13.88 -30.25 5.09
C ASP A 17 14.20 -28.75 5.03
N LEU A 18 15.47 -28.36 5.16
CA LEU A 18 15.91 -26.97 4.92
C LEU A 18 15.70 -26.55 3.46
N GLU A 19 16.03 -27.42 2.50
CA GLU A 19 15.80 -27.16 1.07
C GLU A 19 14.30 -26.94 0.77
N LYS A 20 13.42 -27.77 1.35
CA LYS A 20 11.96 -27.57 1.20
C LYS A 20 11.46 -26.28 1.85
N LEU A 21 12.04 -25.87 2.99
CA LEU A 21 11.66 -24.62 3.64
C LEU A 21 12.01 -23.41 2.77
N ASP A 22 13.19 -23.43 2.14
CA ASP A 22 13.64 -22.40 1.18
C ASP A 22 12.70 -22.33 -0.05
N GLU A 23 12.31 -23.48 -0.60
CA GLU A 23 11.33 -23.56 -1.69
C GLU A 23 9.97 -22.95 -1.31
N LEU A 24 9.47 -23.25 -0.11
CA LEU A 24 8.21 -22.71 0.40
C LEU A 24 8.28 -21.21 0.66
N GLU A 25 9.40 -20.70 1.19
CA GLU A 25 9.61 -19.26 1.37
C GLU A 25 9.58 -18.53 0.02
N HIS A 26 10.26 -19.07 -0.99
CA HIS A 26 10.21 -18.53 -2.35
C HIS A 26 8.80 -18.56 -2.96
N GLU A 27 8.02 -19.61 -2.73
CA GLU A 27 6.63 -19.68 -3.18
C GLU A 27 5.75 -18.63 -2.49
N ILE A 28 5.91 -18.45 -1.17
CA ILE A 28 5.19 -17.43 -0.40
C ILE A 28 5.49 -16.03 -0.92
N ASP A 29 6.75 -15.71 -1.20
CA ASP A 29 7.17 -14.42 -1.75
C ASP A 29 6.57 -14.18 -3.15
N GLY A 30 6.55 -15.22 -3.99
CA GLY A 30 5.92 -15.19 -5.31
C GLY A 30 4.42 -14.91 -5.22
N LEU A 31 3.70 -15.66 -4.40
CA LEU A 31 2.26 -15.50 -4.19
C LEU A 31 1.91 -14.14 -3.57
N SER A 32 2.72 -13.66 -2.62
CA SER A 32 2.56 -12.32 -2.02
C SER A 32 2.67 -11.22 -3.08
N THR A 33 3.66 -11.33 -3.97
CA THR A 33 3.85 -10.39 -5.09
C THR A 33 2.67 -10.40 -6.05
N GLU A 34 2.19 -11.58 -6.44
CA GLU A 34 1.02 -11.72 -7.32
C GLU A 34 -0.24 -11.12 -6.67
N LEU A 35 -0.46 -11.40 -5.38
CA LEU A 35 -1.61 -10.89 -4.63
C LEU A 35 -1.57 -9.36 -4.54
N LYS A 36 -0.40 -8.75 -4.31
CA LYS A 36 -0.20 -7.28 -4.36
C LYS A 36 -0.63 -6.71 -5.71
N GLN A 37 -0.21 -7.32 -6.81
CA GLN A 37 -0.54 -6.87 -8.17
C GLN A 37 -2.03 -7.01 -8.49
N ILE A 38 -2.65 -8.14 -8.11
CA ILE A 38 -4.09 -8.38 -8.31
C ILE A 38 -4.90 -7.34 -7.55
N LYS A 39 -4.63 -7.13 -6.26
CA LYS A 39 -5.38 -6.16 -5.44
C LYS A 39 -5.21 -4.73 -5.95
N TYR A 40 -4.00 -4.35 -6.36
CA TYR A 40 -3.77 -3.03 -6.96
C TYR A 40 -4.56 -2.84 -8.26
N THR A 41 -4.59 -3.88 -9.11
CA THR A 41 -5.36 -3.87 -10.36
C THR A 41 -6.86 -3.78 -10.10
N LEU A 42 -7.38 -4.52 -9.12
CA LEU A 42 -8.78 -4.43 -8.68
C LEU A 42 -9.12 -3.02 -8.19
N LEU A 43 -8.22 -2.40 -7.41
CA LEU A 43 -8.43 -1.05 -6.89
C LEU A 43 -8.45 -0.01 -8.01
N LYS A 44 -7.52 -0.08 -8.96
CA LYS A 44 -7.52 0.81 -10.14
C LYS A 44 -8.77 0.65 -11.02
N ASN A 45 -9.24 -0.59 -11.18
CA ASN A 45 -10.39 -0.90 -12.02
C ASN A 45 -11.74 -0.69 -11.33
N SER A 46 -11.73 -0.39 -10.03
CA SER A 46 -12.92 0.01 -9.27
C SER A 46 -13.56 1.28 -9.84
N SER A 47 -14.80 1.53 -9.45
CA SER A 47 -15.53 2.73 -9.91
C SER A 47 -14.84 4.03 -9.46
N SER A 48 -14.31 4.07 -8.23
CA SER A 48 -13.55 5.23 -7.74
C SER A 48 -12.17 5.31 -8.39
N GLY A 49 -11.48 4.18 -8.56
CA GLY A 49 -10.15 4.11 -9.19
C GLY A 49 -10.12 4.66 -10.62
N LYS A 50 -11.08 4.25 -11.45
CA LYS A 50 -11.23 4.78 -12.82
C LYS A 50 -11.48 6.28 -12.81
N LYS A 51 -12.38 6.75 -11.95
CA LYS A 51 -12.69 8.18 -11.82
C LYS A 51 -11.48 9.00 -11.36
N ILE A 52 -10.68 8.49 -10.43
CA ILE A 52 -9.44 9.13 -9.98
C ILE A 52 -8.42 9.20 -11.11
N ALA A 53 -8.24 8.11 -11.87
CA ALA A 53 -7.33 8.09 -13.01
C ALA A 53 -7.73 9.13 -14.06
N ASP A 54 -9.02 9.23 -14.37
CA ASP A 54 -9.55 10.24 -15.30
C ASP A 54 -9.30 11.67 -14.78
N LEU A 55 -9.64 11.93 -13.50
CA LEU A 55 -9.45 13.25 -12.89
C LEU A 55 -7.98 13.65 -12.78
N ALA A 56 -7.09 12.69 -12.51
CA ALA A 56 -5.64 12.92 -12.42
C ALA A 56 -5.05 13.41 -13.75
N GLN A 57 -5.65 13.03 -14.87
CA GLN A 57 -5.23 13.43 -16.21
C GLN A 57 -5.86 14.74 -16.68
N LYS A 58 -7.01 15.13 -16.13
CA LYS A 58 -7.69 16.38 -16.52
C LYS A 58 -6.86 17.60 -16.21
N PHE A 59 -6.68 18.44 -17.22
CA PHE A 59 -6.16 19.80 -17.08
C PHE A 59 -7.34 20.76 -17.08
N ILE A 60 -7.56 21.45 -15.97
CA ILE A 60 -8.62 22.46 -15.84
C ILE A 60 -7.93 23.80 -15.55
N PRO A 61 -7.81 24.69 -16.57
CA PRO A 61 -7.21 26.00 -16.38
C PRO A 61 -7.93 26.79 -15.28
N ASN A 62 -7.18 27.49 -14.43
CA ASN A 62 -7.69 28.35 -13.37
C ASN A 62 -8.62 27.67 -12.34
N ASN A 63 -8.59 26.34 -12.26
CA ASN A 63 -9.29 25.64 -11.19
C ASN A 63 -8.69 26.02 -9.83
N LYS A 64 -9.57 26.28 -8.85
CA LYS A 64 -9.19 26.66 -7.48
C LYS A 64 -9.66 25.65 -6.43
N GLU A 65 -10.36 24.61 -6.85
CA GLU A 65 -11.00 23.65 -5.96
C GLU A 65 -10.47 22.23 -6.20
N ALA A 66 -10.48 21.41 -5.15
CA ALA A 66 -10.10 20.01 -5.28
C ALA A 66 -11.07 19.27 -6.22
N LEU A 67 -10.53 18.40 -7.07
CA LEU A 67 -11.32 17.57 -8.00
C LEU A 67 -12.00 16.38 -7.30
N ILE A 68 -11.55 16.05 -6.09
CA ILE A 68 -12.08 14.97 -5.27
C ILE A 68 -13.07 15.56 -4.27
N ASP A 69 -14.34 15.20 -4.43
CA ASP A 69 -15.42 15.56 -3.53
C ASP A 69 -15.65 14.49 -2.43
N GLU A 70 -16.46 14.84 -1.44
CA GLU A 70 -16.83 13.93 -0.34
C GLU A 70 -17.47 12.62 -0.85
N LYS A 71 -18.22 12.69 -1.95
CA LYS A 71 -18.83 11.51 -2.56
C LYS A 71 -17.77 10.56 -3.11
N LEU A 72 -16.73 11.07 -3.77
CA LEU A 72 -15.61 10.27 -4.25
C LEU A 72 -14.78 9.73 -3.09
N TYR A 73 -14.56 10.48 -2.00
CA TYR A 73 -13.92 9.94 -0.79
C TYR A 73 -14.67 8.73 -0.21
N LYS A 74 -16.00 8.82 -0.08
CA LYS A 74 -16.82 7.68 0.38
C LYS A 74 -16.77 6.47 -0.56
N ALA A 75 -16.70 6.72 -1.88
CA ALA A 75 -16.54 5.65 -2.86
C ALA A 75 -15.17 4.97 -2.74
N MET A 76 -14.08 5.76 -2.58
CA MET A 76 -12.75 5.24 -2.32
C MET A 76 -12.72 4.39 -1.05
N GLU A 77 -13.25 4.89 0.07
CA GLU A 77 -13.27 4.13 1.33
C GLU A 77 -14.03 2.81 1.18
N LYS A 78 -15.14 2.79 0.44
CA LYS A 78 -15.89 1.56 0.15
C LYS A 78 -15.05 0.56 -0.65
N ASP A 79 -14.41 1.01 -1.73
CA ASP A 79 -13.59 0.15 -2.60
C ASP A 79 -12.38 -0.38 -1.82
N ILE A 80 -11.69 0.47 -1.06
CA ILE A 80 -10.56 0.12 -0.20
C ILE A 80 -10.97 -0.89 0.86
N ARG A 81 -12.10 -0.69 1.55
CA ARG A 81 -12.57 -1.64 2.57
C ARG A 81 -12.87 -3.02 1.99
N SER A 82 -13.31 -3.08 0.73
CA SER A 82 -13.57 -4.35 0.05
C SER A 82 -12.27 -5.08 -0.35
N ILE A 83 -11.25 -4.34 -0.79
CA ILE A 83 -10.01 -4.91 -1.35
C ILE A 83 -8.93 -5.12 -0.28
N TYR A 84 -8.86 -4.18 0.67
CA TYR A 84 -7.95 -4.15 1.81
C TYR A 84 -8.73 -3.98 3.13
N PRO A 85 -9.45 -5.01 3.60
CA PRO A 85 -10.30 -4.90 4.79
C PRO A 85 -9.57 -4.43 6.06
N LYS A 86 -8.27 -4.75 6.19
CA LYS A 86 -7.43 -4.37 7.33
C LYS A 86 -6.83 -2.95 7.22
N TYR A 87 -7.00 -2.26 6.09
CA TYR A 87 -6.32 -0.98 5.83
C TYR A 87 -6.62 0.07 6.91
N LYS A 88 -7.91 0.26 7.24
CA LYS A 88 -8.31 1.26 8.25
C LYS A 88 -7.78 0.92 9.64
N ALA A 89 -7.85 -0.35 10.01
CA ALA A 89 -7.34 -0.82 11.30
C ALA A 89 -5.83 -0.58 11.43
N LEU A 90 -5.06 -0.89 10.37
CA LEU A 90 -3.63 -0.66 10.33
C LEU A 90 -3.27 0.83 10.47
N ILE A 91 -3.97 1.71 9.76
CA ILE A 91 -3.72 3.16 9.87
C ILE A 91 -4.01 3.67 11.29
N LEU A 92 -5.07 3.18 11.93
CA LEU A 92 -5.42 3.55 13.30
C LEU A 92 -4.44 2.97 14.33
N GLU A 93 -3.79 1.84 14.04
CA GLU A 93 -2.73 1.28 14.89
C GLU A 93 -1.50 2.21 14.91
N PHE A 94 -1.09 2.72 13.73
CA PHE A 94 0.05 3.65 13.64
C PHE A 94 -0.29 5.07 14.07
N TYR A 95 -1.50 5.54 13.77
CA TYR A 95 -1.93 6.92 14.03
C TYR A 95 -3.39 6.96 14.53
N PRO A 96 -3.63 6.66 15.82
CA PRO A 96 -4.98 6.58 16.38
C PRO A 96 -5.79 7.88 16.30
N GLU A 97 -5.11 9.03 16.48
CA GLU A 97 -5.71 10.38 16.51
C GLU A 97 -5.88 11.00 15.10
N ILE A 98 -6.04 10.16 14.07
CA ILE A 98 -6.15 10.61 12.69
C ILE A 98 -7.43 11.43 12.46
N SER A 99 -7.27 12.64 11.91
CA SER A 99 -8.42 13.46 11.53
C SER A 99 -9.11 12.92 10.27
N ILE A 100 -10.37 13.31 10.04
CA ILE A 100 -11.13 12.94 8.82
C ILE A 100 -10.36 13.32 7.55
N SER A 101 -9.79 14.52 7.51
CA SER A 101 -9.02 15.01 6.35
C SER A 101 -7.73 14.23 6.10
N GLU A 102 -7.13 13.68 7.15
CA GLU A 102 -5.92 12.86 7.05
C GLU A 102 -6.28 11.44 6.62
N TRP A 103 -7.37 10.89 7.14
CA TRP A 103 -7.92 9.62 6.69
C TRP A 103 -8.26 9.66 5.19
N GLN A 104 -8.92 10.71 4.74
CA GLN A 104 -9.20 10.95 3.32
C GLN A 104 -7.92 10.96 2.48
N TYR A 105 -6.83 11.54 3.01
CA TYR A 105 -5.55 11.54 2.32
C TYR A 105 -4.88 10.15 2.29
N CYS A 106 -4.99 9.37 3.36
CA CYS A 106 -4.60 7.96 3.35
C CYS A 106 -5.35 7.18 2.27
N CYS A 107 -6.67 7.37 2.15
CA CYS A 107 -7.46 6.77 1.08
C CYS A 107 -6.99 7.17 -0.32
N LEU A 108 -6.41 8.36 -0.51
CA LEU A 108 -5.83 8.75 -1.81
C LEU A 108 -4.48 8.08 -2.07
N LEU A 109 -3.64 7.94 -1.03
CA LEU A 109 -2.27 7.42 -1.16
C LEU A 109 -2.23 5.96 -1.63
N ILE A 110 -3.24 5.15 -1.29
CA ILE A 110 -3.27 3.74 -1.70
C ILE A 110 -3.46 3.56 -3.21
N PHE A 111 -3.85 4.60 -3.95
CA PHE A 111 -3.89 4.58 -5.42
C PHE A 111 -2.49 4.71 -6.06
N GLY A 112 -1.45 4.97 -5.28
CA GLY A 112 -0.06 4.99 -5.76
C GLY A 112 0.21 6.08 -6.80
N LEU A 113 -0.40 7.26 -6.62
CA LEU A 113 -0.26 8.38 -7.55
C LEU A 113 1.08 9.10 -7.38
N ASP A 114 1.56 9.71 -8.47
CA ASP A 114 2.72 10.60 -8.44
C ASP A 114 2.35 11.99 -7.86
N ASN A 115 3.37 12.74 -7.42
CA ASN A 115 3.16 14.07 -6.81
C ASN A 115 2.42 15.04 -7.75
N LYS A 116 2.59 14.88 -9.07
CA LYS A 116 1.96 15.74 -10.09
C LYS A 116 0.46 15.47 -10.22
N SER A 117 0.05 14.20 -10.16
CA SER A 117 -1.35 13.78 -10.20
C SER A 117 -2.05 14.15 -8.90
N GLU A 118 -1.42 13.95 -7.74
CA GLU A 118 -1.95 14.40 -6.45
C GLU A 118 -2.14 15.91 -6.38
N SER A 119 -1.14 16.66 -6.84
CA SER A 119 -1.19 18.12 -6.90
C SER A 119 -2.39 18.62 -7.72
N ARG A 120 -2.66 17.97 -8.86
CA ARG A 120 -3.83 18.26 -9.69
C ARG A 120 -5.15 17.91 -9.01
N LEU A 121 -5.25 16.70 -8.46
CA LEU A 121 -6.47 16.22 -7.79
C LEU A 121 -6.86 17.07 -6.58
N LEU A 122 -5.87 17.47 -5.79
CA LEU A 122 -6.06 18.26 -4.58
C LEU A 122 -6.06 19.77 -4.85
N CYS A 123 -5.73 20.19 -6.08
CA CYS A 123 -5.58 21.59 -6.47
C CYS A 123 -4.61 22.37 -5.55
N VAL A 124 -3.45 21.77 -5.25
CA VAL A 124 -2.39 22.36 -4.42
C VAL A 124 -1.05 22.35 -5.13
N ALA A 125 -0.11 23.18 -4.71
CA ALA A 125 1.25 23.15 -5.25
C ALA A 125 1.93 21.78 -5.02
N PRO A 126 2.78 21.29 -5.95
CA PRO A 126 3.53 20.04 -5.76
C PRO A 126 4.37 20.00 -4.48
N GLN A 127 4.87 21.15 -4.03
CA GLN A 127 5.62 21.25 -2.77
C GLN A 127 4.74 21.03 -1.54
N SER A 128 3.46 21.44 -1.60
CA SER A 128 2.48 21.17 -0.56
C SER A 128 2.19 19.67 -0.46
N VAL A 129 2.12 18.96 -1.60
CA VAL A 129 1.99 17.50 -1.63
C VAL A 129 3.17 16.84 -0.93
N ARG A 130 4.41 17.20 -1.32
CA ARG A 130 5.63 16.66 -0.68
C ARG A 130 5.64 16.88 0.83
N THR A 131 5.30 18.10 1.26
CA THR A 131 5.24 18.45 2.69
C THR A 131 4.17 17.63 3.42
N ARG A 132 3.00 17.44 2.81
CA ARG A 132 1.92 16.63 3.39
C ARG A 132 2.31 15.16 3.51
N ARG A 133 2.95 14.59 2.48
CA ARG A 133 3.50 13.22 2.51
C ARG A 133 4.53 13.07 3.62
N LEU A 134 5.47 14.00 3.76
CA LEU A 134 6.49 13.96 4.81
C LEU A 134 5.87 13.99 6.22
N ARG A 135 4.89 14.87 6.44
CA ARG A 135 4.18 14.95 7.73
C ARG A 135 3.44 13.65 8.05
N LEU A 136 2.73 13.09 7.07
CA LEU A 136 2.02 11.84 7.25
C LEU A 136 2.99 10.68 7.50
N ARG A 137 4.11 10.63 6.77
CA ARG A 137 5.16 9.63 6.96
C ARG A 137 5.67 9.60 8.41
N LYS A 138 5.94 10.78 8.98
CA LYS A 138 6.32 10.92 10.39
C LYS A 138 5.24 10.43 11.35
N LYS A 139 3.97 10.77 11.07
CA LYS A 139 2.83 10.35 11.90
C LYS A 139 2.58 8.84 11.86
N LEU A 140 2.88 8.20 10.73
CA LEU A 140 2.80 6.75 10.55
C LEU A 140 4.04 6.01 11.06
N GLY A 141 5.05 6.71 11.61
CA GLY A 141 6.28 6.08 12.11
C GLY A 141 7.14 5.43 11.02
N ILE A 142 7.06 5.89 9.77
CA ILE A 142 7.79 5.27 8.65
C ILE A 142 9.18 5.90 8.54
N GLU A 143 10.21 5.18 8.99
CA GLU A 143 11.60 5.67 9.07
C GLU A 143 12.43 5.48 7.79
N LEU A 144 12.14 4.46 6.99
CA LEU A 144 12.90 4.14 5.77
C LEU A 144 12.79 5.29 4.75
N GLU A 145 13.86 5.72 4.09
CA GLU A 145 13.78 6.86 3.14
C GLU A 145 13.35 6.42 1.72
N ASP A 146 13.68 5.19 1.31
CA ASP A 146 13.56 4.76 -0.09
C ASP A 146 12.22 4.14 -0.49
N MET A 147 11.41 3.73 0.50
CA MET A 147 10.10 3.12 0.24
C MET A 147 8.99 4.17 0.15
N SER A 148 8.06 4.05 -0.77
CA SER A 148 6.86 4.91 -0.79
C SER A 148 5.91 4.57 0.36
N ILE A 149 5.07 5.53 0.78
CA ILE A 149 4.02 5.27 1.80
C ILE A 149 3.07 4.17 1.31
N TYR A 150 2.82 4.09 0.00
CA TYR A 150 2.03 3.03 -0.61
C TYR A 150 2.65 1.65 -0.39
N GLU A 151 3.91 1.46 -0.80
CA GLU A 151 4.63 0.18 -0.65
C GLU A 151 4.67 -0.26 0.82
N TYR A 152 5.01 0.66 1.72
CA TYR A 152 5.06 0.35 3.16
C TYR A 152 3.72 -0.16 3.69
N LEU A 153 2.62 0.52 3.35
CA LEU A 153 1.30 0.13 3.83
C LEU A 153 0.84 -1.20 3.22
N ILE A 154 1.16 -1.45 1.95
CA ILE A 154 0.79 -2.69 1.27
C ILE A 154 1.56 -3.88 1.83
N ASP A 155 2.86 -3.73 2.10
CA ASP A 155 3.72 -4.76 2.71
C ASP A 155 3.30 -5.11 4.14
N LYS A 156 2.61 -4.20 4.85
CA LYS A 156 2.07 -4.47 6.18
C LYS A 156 0.67 -5.10 6.17
N ILE A 157 -0.02 -5.08 5.03
CA ILE A 157 -1.41 -5.59 4.91
C ILE A 157 -1.46 -6.99 4.30
N ILE A 158 -0.53 -7.29 3.40
CA ILE A 158 -0.41 -8.56 2.69
C ILE A 158 0.76 -9.32 3.28
#